data_AF-A0A3A4Z4A2-F1
#
_entry.id   AF-A0A3A4Z4A2-F1
#
_cell.length_a   1.000
_cell.length_b   1.000
_cell.length_c   1.000
_cell.angle_alpha   90.00
_cell.angle_beta   90.00
_cell.angle_gamma   90.00
#
_symmetry.space_group_name_H-M   'P 1'
#
loop_
_entity.id
_entity.type
_entity.pdbx_description
1 polymer ?
#
loop_
_entity_poly.entity_id
_entity_poly.type
_entity_poly.pdbx_seq_one_letter_code
_entity_poly.pdbx_strand_id
1 'polypeptide(L)'
;MPDDINSKVKDLEKRVKALEKIVLKPEYLDSGKDELFDDALRAVRQFGRASTSLLQRRLSIGYNRAVRILDQLAQEGYIEDRNDSKPRKLLV
;
A
#
# COMPACT_ATOMS: atom_id res chain seq x y z
N MET A 1 -30.02 31.05 9.50
CA MET A 1 -29.19 30.57 8.38
C MET A 1 -27.85 29.94 8.82
N PRO A 2 -27.77 29.06 9.84
CA PRO A 2 -26.59 28.21 10.07
C PRO A 2 -26.67 26.83 9.36
N ASP A 3 -27.87 26.39 8.94
CA ASP A 3 -28.08 25.08 8.32
C ASP A 3 -27.36 24.93 6.96
N ASP A 4 -27.24 26.01 6.20
CA ASP A 4 -26.56 26.03 4.90
C ASP A 4 -25.05 25.82 5.01
N ILE A 5 -24.43 26.24 6.11
CA ILE A 5 -23.00 26.07 6.34
C ILE A 5 -22.71 24.61 6.69
N ASN A 6 -23.49 24.01 7.58
CA ASN A 6 -23.34 22.61 7.98
C ASN A 6 -23.56 21.65 6.80
N SER A 7 -24.52 21.96 5.92
CA SER A 7 -24.75 21.20 4.69
C SER A 7 -23.53 21.23 3.75
N LYS A 8 -22.96 22.43 3.51
CA LYS A 8 -21.76 22.59 2.69
C LYS A 8 -20.54 21.89 3.27
N VAL A 9 -20.34 21.94 4.59
CA VAL A 9 -19.25 21.23 5.26
C VAL A 9 -19.36 19.71 5.05
N LYS A 10 -20.56 19.15 5.17
CA LYS A 10 -20.80 17.72 4.95
C LYS A 10 -20.52 17.27 3.52
N ASP A 11 -20.85 18.11 2.53
CA ASP A 11 -20.52 17.85 1.13
C ASP A 11 -19.02 17.97 0.87
N LEU A 12 -18.33 18.92 1.52
CA LEU A 12 -16.88 19.03 1.45
C LEU A 12 -16.19 17.80 2.05
N GLU A 13 -16.64 17.30 3.21
CA GLU A 13 -16.12 16.08 3.82
C GLU A 13 -16.26 14.86 2.88
N LYS A 14 -17.42 14.71 2.23
CA LYS A 14 -17.62 13.66 1.23
C LYS A 14 -16.64 13.76 0.06
N ARG A 15 -16.40 14.97 -0.44
CA ARG A 15 -15.47 15.23 -1.56
C ARG A 15 -14.03 14.98 -1.16
N VAL A 16 -13.63 15.41 0.04
CA VAL A 16 -12.29 15.13 0.60
C VAL A 16 -12.07 13.63 0.72
N LYS A 17 -13.03 12.88 1.27
CA LYS A 17 -12.94 11.41 1.38
C LYS A 17 -12.86 10.69 0.02
N ALA A 18 -13.52 11.24 -1.00
CA ALA A 18 -13.40 10.73 -2.38
C ALA A 18 -12.01 11.02 -2.97
N LEU A 19 -11.47 12.22 -2.74
CA LEU A 19 -10.12 12.60 -3.17
C LEU A 19 -9.04 11.78 -2.46
N GLU A 20 -9.17 11.55 -1.15
CA GLU A 20 -8.27 10.67 -0.39
C GLU A 20 -8.19 9.28 -1.01
N LYS A 21 -9.33 8.68 -1.40
CA LYS A 21 -9.33 7.38 -2.07
C LYS A 21 -8.60 7.40 -3.42
N ILE A 22 -8.66 8.49 -4.18
CA ILE A 22 -7.99 8.62 -5.47
C ILE A 22 -6.49 8.81 -5.28
N VAL A 23 -6.09 9.64 -4.31
CA VAL A 23 -4.69 9.91 -4.01
C VAL A 23 -4.00 8.70 -3.37
N LEU A 24 -4.73 7.94 -2.54
CA LEU A 24 -4.21 6.79 -1.80
C LEU A 24 -4.34 5.45 -2.52
N LYS A 25 -5.11 5.36 -3.61
CA LYS A 25 -5.18 4.15 -4.45
C LYS A 25 -4.40 4.33 -5.74
N PRO A 26 -3.15 3.88 -5.79
CA PRO A 26 -2.45 3.80 -7.06
C PRO A 26 -3.24 2.98 -8.09
N GLU A 27 -3.20 3.43 -9.35
CA GLU A 27 -3.88 2.84 -10.52
C GLU A 27 -3.53 1.36 -10.80
N TYR A 28 -2.52 0.81 -10.12
CA TYR A 28 -2.06 -0.58 -10.25
C TYR A 28 -2.60 -1.53 -9.17
N LEU A 29 -3.61 -1.12 -8.39
CA LEU A 29 -4.23 -1.94 -7.32
C LEU A 29 -5.38 -2.87 -7.77
N ASP A 30 -5.74 -2.91 -9.06
CA ASP A 30 -6.77 -3.81 -9.60
C ASP A 30 -6.09 -4.98 -10.35
N SER A 31 -6.42 -6.28 -10.29
CA SER A 31 -7.59 -7.04 -9.80
C SER A 31 -7.19 -8.42 -9.21
N GLY A 32 -5.96 -8.56 -8.66
CA GLY A 32 -5.49 -9.81 -8.06
C GLY A 32 -4.12 -9.71 -7.37
N LYS A 33 -3.80 -10.70 -6.51
CA LYS A 33 -2.46 -10.84 -5.90
C LYS A 33 -1.45 -11.19 -6.99
N ASP A 34 -0.26 -10.60 -6.94
CA ASP A 34 0.83 -11.00 -7.83
C ASP A 34 1.17 -12.48 -7.59
N GLU A 35 1.53 -13.21 -8.64
CA GLU A 35 1.87 -14.63 -8.56
C GLU A 35 2.97 -14.94 -7.53
N LEU A 36 3.87 -13.97 -7.30
CA LEU A 36 4.99 -14.09 -6.37
C LEU A 36 4.67 -13.55 -4.97
N PHE A 37 3.40 -13.26 -4.67
CA PHE A 37 2.97 -12.70 -3.38
C PHE A 37 3.38 -13.59 -2.20
N ASP A 38 3.10 -14.89 -2.27
CA ASP A 38 3.42 -15.82 -1.18
C ASP A 38 4.94 -16.01 -1.02
N ASP A 39 5.68 -16.02 -2.12
CA ASP A 39 7.15 -16.05 -2.10
C ASP A 39 7.74 -14.78 -1.47
N ALA A 40 7.17 -13.62 -1.79
CA ALA A 40 7.55 -12.36 -1.17
C ALA A 40 7.26 -12.36 0.33
N LEU A 41 6.10 -12.86 0.76
CA LEU A 41 5.76 -12.97 2.17
C LEU A 41 6.76 -13.89 2.90
N ARG A 42 7.10 -15.04 2.30
CA ARG A 42 8.12 -15.95 2.83
C ARG A 42 9.47 -15.25 2.99
N ALA A 43 9.91 -14.53 1.97
CA ALA A 43 11.15 -13.77 2.03
C ALA A 43 11.10 -12.70 3.14
N VAL A 44 10.05 -11.89 3.19
CA VAL A 44 9.90 -10.83 4.20
C VAL A 44 9.91 -11.41 5.62
N ARG A 45 9.21 -12.52 5.87
CA ARG A 45 9.25 -13.23 7.16
C ARG A 45 10.64 -13.75 7.51
N GLN A 46 11.35 -14.34 6.54
CA GLN A 46 12.70 -14.84 6.75
C GLN A 46 13.69 -13.73 7.13
N PHE A 47 13.57 -12.55 6.53
CA PHE A 47 14.52 -11.44 6.74
C PHE A 47 14.06 -10.42 7.80
N GLY A 48 12.82 -10.52 8.30
CA GLY A 48 12.25 -9.61 9.30
C GLY A 48 12.06 -8.16 8.83
N ARG A 49 12.18 -7.91 7.52
CA ARG A 49 12.05 -6.57 6.92
C ARG A 49 11.58 -6.68 5.49
N ALA A 50 10.91 -5.64 5.01
CA ALA A 50 10.46 -5.55 3.62
C ALA A 50 11.06 -4.32 2.93
N SER A 51 11.75 -4.54 1.81
CA SER A 51 12.27 -3.47 0.95
C SER A 51 12.20 -3.89 -0.51
N THR A 52 12.15 -2.89 -1.41
CA THR A 52 12.13 -3.13 -2.87
C THR A 52 13.34 -3.95 -3.29
N SER A 53 14.53 -3.53 -2.86
CA SER A 53 15.80 -4.22 -3.10
C SER A 53 15.84 -5.66 -2.57
N LEU A 54 15.14 -5.95 -1.47
CA LEU A 54 15.06 -7.32 -0.95
C LEU A 54 14.31 -8.21 -1.93
N LEU A 55 13.11 -7.80 -2.36
CA LEU A 55 12.28 -8.58 -3.27
C LEU A 55 12.92 -8.69 -4.66
N GLN A 56 13.54 -7.62 -5.17
CA GLN A 56 14.24 -7.66 -6.46
C GLN A 56 15.31 -8.77 -6.50
N ARG A 57 16.12 -8.90 -5.44
CA ARG A 57 17.18 -9.93 -5.38
C ARG A 57 16.67 -11.33 -5.07
N ARG A 58 15.63 -11.45 -4.24
CA ARG A 58 15.12 -12.76 -3.80
C ARG A 58 14.23 -13.42 -4.83
N LEU A 59 13.49 -12.62 -5.60
CA LEU A 59 12.51 -13.10 -6.57
C LEU A 59 12.93 -12.83 -8.02
N SER A 60 14.10 -12.21 -8.24
CA SER A 60 14.60 -11.85 -9.57
C SER A 60 13.61 -11.02 -10.40
N ILE A 61 12.97 -10.05 -9.75
CA ILE A 61 11.95 -9.17 -10.34
C ILE A 61 12.43 -7.72 -10.50
N GLY A 62 11.81 -6.98 -11.42
CA GLY A 62 12.04 -5.55 -11.59
C GLY A 62 11.45 -4.68 -10.47
N TYR A 63 11.91 -3.43 -10.39
CA TYR A 63 11.53 -2.46 -9.35
C TYR A 63 10.00 -2.28 -9.25
N ASN A 64 9.31 -2.04 -10.36
CA ASN A 64 7.87 -1.79 -10.36
C ASN A 64 7.06 -2.97 -9.82
N ARG A 65 7.45 -4.21 -10.16
CA ARG A 65 6.82 -5.42 -9.64
C ARG A 65 7.08 -5.57 -8.14
N ALA A 66 8.31 -5.31 -7.69
CA ALA A 66 8.64 -5.33 -6.27
C ALA A 66 7.84 -4.29 -5.46
N VAL A 67 7.67 -3.07 -5.97
CA VAL A 67 6.84 -2.03 -5.33
C VAL A 67 5.39 -2.50 -5.21
N ARG A 68 4.81 -3.01 -6.31
CA ARG A 68 3.43 -3.52 -6.32
C ARG A 68 3.21 -4.62 -5.29
N ILE A 69 4.11 -5.60 -5.21
CA ILE A 69 4.01 -6.70 -4.24
C ILE A 69 4.11 -6.18 -2.81
N LEU A 70 5.01 -5.21 -2.54
CA LEU A 70 5.09 -4.59 -1.21
C LEU A 70 3.80 -3.87 -0.83
N ASP A 71 3.19 -3.14 -1.77
CA ASP A 71 1.93 -2.44 -1.53
C ASP A 71 0.79 -3.45 -1.27
N GLN A 72 0.76 -4.58 -1.98
CA GLN A 72 -0.17 -5.68 -1.69
C GLN A 72 0.07 -6.27 -0.30
N LEU A 73 1.32 -6.47 0.11
CA LEU A 73 1.66 -6.97 1.45
C LEU A 73 1.22 -6.00 2.56
N ALA A 74 1.32 -4.69 2.31
CA ALA A 74 0.87 -3.67 3.24
C ALA A 74 -0.66 -3.62 3.34
N GLN A 75 -1.34 -3.70 2.20
CA GLN A 75 -2.81 -3.74 2.13
C GLN A 75 -3.39 -4.94 2.89
N GLU A 76 -2.73 -6.09 2.83
CA GLU A 76 -3.12 -7.31 3.55
C GLU A 76 -2.67 -7.31 5.03
N GLY A 77 -1.95 -6.28 5.48
CA GLY A 77 -1.55 -6.11 6.88
C GLY A 77 -0.29 -6.90 7.30
N TYR A 78 0.50 -7.42 6.36
CA TYR A 78 1.73 -8.15 6.68
C TYR A 78 2.89 -7.22 7.03
N ILE A 79 2.91 -6.02 6.47
CA ILE A 79 3.97 -5.03 6.66
C ILE A 79 3.39 -3.64 6.92
N GLU A 80 4.17 -2.79 7.58
CA GLU A 80 3.81 -1.38 7.79
C GLU A 80 3.57 -0.65 6.46
N ASP A 81 2.70 0.36 6.52
CA ASP A 81 2.42 1.22 5.37
C ASP A 81 3.68 1.99 4.93
N ARG A 82 3.66 2.51 3.71
CA ARG A 82 4.81 3.12 3.05
C ARG A 82 5.26 4.38 3.82
N ASN A 83 6.28 4.23 4.65
CA ASN A 83 6.90 5.34 5.34
C ASN A 83 8.15 5.82 4.60
N ASP A 84 8.42 7.12 4.69
CA ASP A 84 9.41 7.78 3.86
C ASP A 84 10.81 7.17 4.07
N SER A 85 11.36 6.60 3.00
CA SER A 85 12.75 6.16 2.85
C SER A 85 13.27 4.99 3.74
N LYS A 86 12.46 4.41 4.64
CA LYS A 86 12.90 3.28 5.50
C LYS A 86 12.30 1.92 5.08
N PRO A 87 13.02 0.80 5.30
CA PRO A 87 12.45 -0.53 5.10
C PRO A 87 11.25 -0.75 6.03
N ARG A 88 10.16 -1.30 5.48
CA ARG A 88 8.90 -1.55 6.22
C ARG A 88 9.14 -2.69 7.20
N LYS A 89 8.66 -2.55 8.44
CA LYS A 89 8.71 -3.63 9.43
C LYS A 89 7.60 -4.64 9.17
N LEU A 90 7.87 -5.89 9.55
CA LEU A 90 6.88 -6.95 9.60
C LEU A 90 5.94 -6.70 10.79
N LEU A 91 4.63 -6.80 10.58
CA LEU A 91 3.62 -6.59 11.64
C LEU A 91 3.18 -7.90 12.32
N VAL A 92 3.31 -9.05 11.64
CA VAL A 92 2.80 -10.37 12.05
C VAL A 92 3.74 -11.52 11.75
#